data_AF-A0A7S7SL03-F1
#
_entry.id   AF-A0A7S7SL03-F1
#
_cell.length_a   1.000
_cell.length_b   1.000
_cell.length_c   1.000
_cell.angle_alpha   90.00
_cell.angle_beta   90.00
_cell.angle_gamma   90.00
#
_symmetry.space_group_name_H-M   'P 1'
#
loop_
_entity.id
_entity.type
_entity.pdbx_description
1 polymer ?
#
loop_
_entity_poly.entity_id
_entity_poly.type
_entity_poly.pdbx_seq_one_letter_code
_entity_poly.pdbx_strand_id
1 'polypeptide(L)'
;MHRWQPMADLAILAVVIYLFLRWTAENRLRVMLLAISAMFGLSALASRMDLPLAAWVLEAFGFTAVLFLVTIFQPELRHLVMRTEGWFRRPSSRDDPADACRAVTEAVFALAREKTGALLIVVRQHSIRELAGGGVEIGATPSSALLQAVFQKSSPIHDGGVVIELDRITRAGVLLPLTQRTDLPAQFGTRHRAALGISERCDAKVVVVSEERGDVTLVHRASWRHAAVERELVDFLSQGGQPEAAGPGPSVRRLLFGHMKQKLAALSMTALVWALTLVSSGTAIKDLQVPVEFTNPPAGMDVSKPSATQLEMRVRGPRWAVEALRPDQMTVRFDLSRGGLGGTRLAHPSDVVNLPPAVSVEWLRPDEITVNLVPARRARMN
;
A
#
# COMPACT_ATOMS: atom_id res chain seq x y z
N MET A 1 44.41 -8.28 2.33
CA MET A 1 43.59 -9.45 2.73
C MET A 1 42.12 -9.17 2.37
N HIS A 2 41.70 -9.31 1.11
CA HIS A 2 40.32 -9.04 0.66
C HIS A 2 39.85 -10.10 -0.35
N ARG A 3 39.50 -11.30 0.11
CA ARG A 3 38.98 -12.38 -0.77
C ARG A 3 37.72 -13.08 -0.22
N TRP A 4 37.18 -12.63 0.92
CA TRP A 4 36.00 -13.24 1.55
C TRP A 4 34.68 -12.56 1.19
N GLN A 5 34.71 -11.31 0.72
CA GLN A 5 33.51 -10.56 0.29
C GLN A 5 32.70 -11.30 -0.80
N PRO A 6 33.30 -11.89 -1.86
CA PRO A 6 32.53 -12.60 -2.88
C PRO A 6 31.86 -13.88 -2.36
N MET A 7 32.46 -14.52 -1.34
CA MET A 7 31.89 -15.72 -0.71
C MET A 7 30.72 -15.37 0.21
N ALA A 8 30.80 -14.22 0.89
CA ALA A 8 29.68 -13.69 1.67
C ALA A 8 28.51 -13.29 0.76
N ASP A 9 28.78 -12.64 -0.38
CA ASP A 9 27.75 -12.28 -1.36
C ASP A 9 27.02 -13.51 -1.92
N LEU A 10 27.76 -14.57 -2.28
CA LEU A 10 27.18 -15.80 -2.80
C LEU A 10 26.34 -16.52 -1.73
N ALA A 11 26.80 -16.55 -0.48
CA ALA A 11 26.08 -17.17 0.63
C ALA A 11 24.76 -16.43 0.93
N ILE A 12 24.80 -15.09 0.93
CA ILE A 12 23.61 -14.26 1.11
C ILE A 12 22.61 -14.49 -0.03
N LEU A 13 23.08 -14.51 -1.28
CA LEU A 13 22.24 -14.76 -2.45
C LEU A 13 21.58 -16.14 -2.40
N ALA A 14 22.34 -17.18 -2.03
CA ALA A 14 21.83 -18.55 -1.90
C ALA A 14 20.74 -18.67 -0.82
N VAL A 15 20.90 -17.99 0.32
CA VAL A 15 19.89 -17.95 1.39
C VAL A 15 18.62 -17.25 0.92
N VAL A 16 18.75 -16.13 0.22
CA VAL A 16 17.59 -15.39 -0.34
C VAL A 16 16.82 -16.25 -1.35
N ILE A 17 17.53 -16.93 -2.27
CA ILE A 17 16.92 -17.83 -3.25
C ILE A 17 16.27 -19.05 -2.56
N TYR A 18 16.92 -19.64 -1.55
CA TYR A 18 16.36 -20.76 -0.80
C TYR A 18 15.07 -20.38 -0.05
N LEU A 19 15.04 -19.21 0.58
CA LEU A 19 13.83 -18.69 1.23
C LEU A 19 12.73 -18.37 0.21
N PHE A 20 13.09 -17.91 -0.99
CA PHE A 20 12.16 -17.72 -2.10
C PHE A 20 11.57 -19.04 -2.62
N LEU A 21 12.37 -20.12 -2.70
CA LEU A 21 11.93 -21.42 -3.18
C LEU A 21 11.10 -22.23 -2.17
N ARG A 22 11.32 -22.03 -0.85
CA ARG A 22 10.55 -22.71 0.20
C ARG A 22 9.13 -22.15 0.40
N TRP A 23 8.69 -21.30 -0.52
CA TRP A 23 7.45 -20.53 -0.51
C TRP A 23 6.24 -21.41 -0.83
N THR A 24 5.66 -22.06 0.18
CA THR A 24 4.31 -22.65 0.08
C THR A 24 3.44 -22.37 1.32
N ALA A 25 2.23 -21.90 0.98
CA ALA A 25 0.93 -21.94 1.68
C ALA A 25 0.74 -21.25 3.06
N GLU A 26 -0.40 -20.56 3.16
CA GLU A 26 -1.11 -20.05 4.37
C GLU A 26 -0.88 -18.61 4.87
N ASN A 27 0.13 -17.84 4.42
CA ASN A 27 0.24 -16.42 4.82
C ASN A 27 0.91 -15.49 3.79
N ARG A 28 0.37 -15.46 2.57
CA ARG A 28 0.95 -14.73 1.42
C ARG A 28 1.31 -13.27 1.72
N LEU A 29 0.44 -12.52 2.42
CA LEU A 29 0.68 -11.10 2.73
C LEU A 29 1.79 -10.87 3.77
N ARG A 30 1.78 -11.62 4.89
CA ARG A 30 2.79 -11.46 5.95
C ARG A 30 4.19 -11.81 5.46
N VAL A 31 4.30 -12.87 4.64
CA VAL A 31 5.58 -13.32 4.08
C VAL A 31 6.12 -12.31 3.08
N MET A 32 5.27 -11.76 2.20
CA MET A 32 5.71 -10.79 1.19
C MET A 32 6.12 -9.45 1.82
N LEU A 33 5.41 -9.00 2.85
CA LEU A 33 5.81 -7.83 3.64
C LEU A 33 7.16 -8.05 4.34
N LEU A 34 7.37 -9.22 4.96
CA LEU A 34 8.65 -9.55 5.60
C LEU A 34 9.79 -9.59 4.57
N ALA A 35 9.55 -10.16 3.40
CA ALA A 35 10.54 -10.23 2.32
C ALA A 35 10.92 -8.83 1.80
N ILE A 36 9.95 -7.98 1.52
CA ILE A 36 10.18 -6.58 1.11
C ILE A 36 10.95 -5.81 2.20
N SER A 37 10.53 -5.94 3.47
CA SER A 37 11.24 -5.33 4.60
C SER A 37 12.66 -5.85 4.75
N ALA A 38 12.89 -7.15 4.51
CA ALA A 38 14.22 -7.74 4.53
C ALA A 38 15.09 -7.19 3.40
N MET A 39 14.56 -7.00 2.19
CA MET A 39 15.31 -6.41 1.08
C MET A 39 15.77 -4.99 1.37
N PHE A 40 14.90 -4.14 1.92
CA PHE A 40 15.29 -2.79 2.34
C PHE A 40 16.28 -2.82 3.53
N GLY A 41 16.08 -3.74 4.48
CA GLY A 41 17.01 -3.93 5.60
C GLY A 41 18.41 -4.37 5.16
N LEU A 42 18.46 -5.27 4.18
CA LEU A 42 19.70 -5.80 3.62
C LEU A 42 20.39 -4.77 2.72
N SER A 43 19.63 -3.97 1.95
CA SER A 43 20.18 -2.82 1.23
C SER A 43 20.86 -1.85 2.20
N ALA A 44 20.18 -1.49 3.29
CA ALA A 44 20.75 -0.59 4.28
C ALA A 44 21.99 -1.18 4.98
N LEU A 45 22.06 -2.50 5.15
CA LEU A 45 23.26 -3.17 5.65
C LEU A 45 24.39 -3.14 4.62
N ALA A 46 24.09 -3.40 3.35
CA ALA A 46 25.05 -3.31 2.24
C ALA A 46 25.63 -1.90 2.10
N SER A 47 24.80 -0.86 2.24
CA SER A 47 25.24 0.55 2.26
C SER A 47 26.18 0.86 3.43
N ARG A 48 26.00 0.21 4.59
CA ARG A 48 26.93 0.36 5.73
C ARG A 48 28.25 -0.38 5.55
N MET A 49 28.26 -1.42 4.72
CA MET A 49 29.45 -2.22 4.41
C MET A 49 30.19 -1.73 3.16
N ASP A 50 29.82 -0.55 2.64
CA ASP A 50 30.42 0.09 1.46
C ASP A 50 30.25 -0.74 0.17
N LEU A 51 29.08 -1.38 0.02
CA LEU A 51 28.68 -2.20 -1.14
C LEU A 51 27.60 -1.47 -1.98
N PRO A 52 27.96 -0.42 -2.76
CA PRO A 52 26.99 0.43 -3.43
C PRO A 52 26.16 -0.29 -4.50
N LEU A 53 26.78 -1.24 -5.23
CA LEU A 53 26.09 -2.06 -6.23
C LEU A 53 25.03 -2.97 -5.60
N ALA A 54 25.38 -3.65 -4.50
CA ALA A 54 24.46 -4.55 -3.81
C ALA A 54 23.27 -3.78 -3.21
N ALA A 55 23.53 -2.63 -2.59
CA ALA A 55 22.50 -1.75 -2.06
C ALA A 55 21.52 -1.29 -3.15
N TRP A 56 22.06 -0.78 -4.27
CA TRP A 56 21.26 -0.33 -5.40
C TRP A 56 20.40 -1.44 -6.00
N VAL A 57 20.96 -2.65 -6.19
CA VAL A 57 20.22 -3.81 -6.69
C VAL A 57 19.10 -4.19 -5.71
N LEU A 58 19.40 -4.30 -4.41
CA LEU A 58 18.42 -4.66 -3.39
C LEU A 58 17.27 -3.64 -3.30
N GLU A 59 17.55 -2.35 -3.45
CA GLU A 59 16.53 -1.30 -3.56
C GLU A 59 15.66 -1.45 -4.81
N ALA A 60 16.28 -1.63 -5.98
CA ALA A 60 15.55 -1.77 -7.25
C ALA A 60 14.60 -2.97 -7.24
N PHE A 61 15.06 -4.12 -6.75
CA PHE A 61 14.21 -5.29 -6.58
C PHE A 61 13.16 -5.09 -5.48
N GLY A 62 13.49 -4.39 -4.39
CA GLY A 62 12.54 -4.06 -3.32
C GLY A 62 11.37 -3.21 -3.82
N PHE A 63 11.65 -2.15 -4.59
CA PHE A 63 10.61 -1.32 -5.22
C PHE A 63 9.77 -2.11 -6.22
N THR A 64 10.41 -2.94 -7.04
CA THR A 64 9.71 -3.81 -7.99
C THR A 64 8.78 -4.79 -7.26
N ALA A 65 9.22 -5.39 -6.15
CA ALA A 65 8.42 -6.28 -5.33
C ALA A 65 7.21 -5.58 -4.70
N VAL A 66 7.33 -4.31 -4.29
CA VAL A 66 6.19 -3.49 -3.83
C VAL A 66 5.17 -3.28 -4.94
N LEU A 67 5.61 -2.98 -6.17
CA LEU A 67 4.72 -2.83 -7.31
C LEU A 67 3.95 -4.13 -7.62
N PHE A 68 4.66 -5.26 -7.63
CA PHE A 68 4.02 -6.57 -7.78
C PHE A 68 3.07 -6.90 -6.63
N LEU A 69 3.42 -6.56 -5.39
CA LEU A 69 2.53 -6.72 -4.23
C LEU A 69 1.21 -6.00 -4.45
N VAL A 70 1.25 -4.72 -4.85
CA VAL A 70 0.03 -3.94 -5.12
C VAL A 70 -0.78 -4.55 -6.27
N THR A 71 -0.09 -5.02 -7.32
CA THR A 71 -0.76 -5.62 -8.50
C THR A 71 -1.43 -6.94 -8.18
N ILE A 72 -0.74 -7.83 -7.45
CA ILE A 72 -1.27 -9.15 -7.06
C ILE A 72 -2.40 -9.00 -6.04
N PHE A 73 -2.28 -8.08 -5.09
CA PHE A 73 -3.27 -7.84 -4.04
C PHE A 73 -4.31 -6.76 -4.41
N GLN A 74 -4.34 -6.33 -5.68
CA GLN A 74 -5.34 -5.38 -6.16
C GLN A 74 -6.78 -5.85 -5.87
N PRO A 75 -7.14 -7.15 -6.02
CA PRO A 75 -8.48 -7.64 -5.70
C PRO A 75 -8.84 -7.47 -4.20
N GLU A 76 -7.93 -7.81 -3.30
CA GLU A 76 -8.14 -7.71 -1.85
C GLU A 76 -8.20 -6.26 -1.38
N LEU A 77 -7.36 -5.38 -1.92
CA LEU A 77 -7.41 -3.94 -1.66
C LEU A 77 -8.74 -3.34 -2.09
N ARG A 78 -9.27 -3.77 -3.24
CA ARG A 78 -10.60 -3.37 -3.71
C ARG A 78 -11.69 -3.80 -2.73
N HIS A 79 -11.63 -5.02 -2.18
CA HIS A 79 -12.58 -5.48 -1.17
C HIS A 79 -12.51 -4.68 0.15
N LEU A 80 -11.31 -4.30 0.58
CA LEU A 80 -11.12 -3.43 1.76
C LEU A 80 -11.72 -2.04 1.54
N VAL A 81 -11.51 -1.46 0.35
CA VAL A 81 -12.07 -0.16 -0.04
C VAL A 81 -13.60 -0.21 -0.13
N MET A 82 -14.16 -1.27 -0.72
CA MET A 82 -15.62 -1.49 -0.78
C MET A 82 -16.23 -1.63 0.62
N ARG A 83 -15.50 -2.24 1.57
CA ARG A 83 -15.93 -2.29 2.97
C ARG A 83 -15.90 -0.91 3.64
N THR A 84 -14.99 -0.03 3.25
CA THR A 84 -14.96 1.37 3.74
C THR A 84 -15.99 2.30 3.08
N GLU A 85 -16.55 1.97 1.92
CA GLU A 85 -17.70 2.73 1.38
C GLU A 85 -18.94 2.64 2.29
N GLY A 86 -19.05 1.57 3.09
CA GLY A 86 -20.05 1.46 4.16
C GLY A 86 -19.77 2.35 5.38
N TRP A 87 -18.54 2.85 5.57
CA TRP A 87 -18.15 3.72 6.68
C TRP A 87 -18.67 5.15 6.49
N PHE A 88 -18.74 5.63 5.24
CA PHE A 88 -19.16 7.00 4.91
C PHE A 88 -20.65 7.12 4.58
N ARG A 89 -21.36 6.00 4.35
CA ARG A 89 -22.82 6.02 4.26
C ARG A 89 -23.40 6.15 5.66
N ARG A 90 -24.10 7.26 5.93
CA ARG A 90 -24.99 7.36 7.09
C ARG A 90 -25.86 6.10 7.10
N PRO A 91 -25.88 5.31 8.19
CA PRO A 91 -26.87 4.26 8.32
C PRO A 91 -28.21 4.96 8.23
N SER A 92 -28.99 4.63 7.19
CA SER A 92 -30.40 4.97 7.22
C SER A 92 -30.94 4.23 8.44
N SER A 93 -31.69 4.92 9.29
CA SER A 93 -32.19 4.44 10.59
C SER A 93 -33.24 3.32 10.46
N ARG A 94 -33.22 2.55 9.36
CA ARG A 94 -34.13 1.47 9.00
C ARG A 94 -33.46 0.20 8.50
N ASP A 95 -32.12 0.16 8.38
CA ASP A 95 -31.41 -1.05 7.97
C ASP A 95 -30.86 -1.76 9.24
N ASP A 96 -31.74 -2.29 10.09
CA ASP A 96 -31.33 -3.18 11.19
C ASP A 96 -30.98 -4.56 10.60
N PRO A 97 -29.80 -5.14 10.86
CA PRO A 97 -29.47 -6.51 10.47
C PRO A 97 -30.52 -7.54 10.91
N ALA A 98 -31.22 -7.28 12.02
CA ALA A 98 -32.36 -8.09 12.46
C ALA A 98 -33.51 -8.12 11.44
N ASP A 99 -33.74 -7.02 10.72
CA ASP A 99 -34.80 -6.89 9.74
C ASP A 99 -34.50 -7.71 8.47
N ALA A 100 -33.25 -7.73 8.03
CA ALA A 100 -32.82 -8.55 6.88
C ALA A 100 -32.98 -10.06 7.18
N CYS A 101 -32.55 -10.50 8.37
CA CYS A 101 -32.74 -11.89 8.80
C CYS A 101 -34.22 -12.27 8.86
N ARG A 102 -35.06 -11.40 9.43
CA ARG A 102 -36.50 -11.62 9.52
C ARG A 102 -37.16 -11.71 8.14
N ALA A 103 -36.81 -10.79 7.23
CA ALA A 103 -37.32 -10.80 5.86
C ALA A 103 -36.93 -12.07 5.09
N VAL A 104 -35.70 -12.57 5.28
CA VAL A 104 -35.24 -13.84 4.70
C VAL A 104 -36.01 -15.02 5.28
N THR A 105 -36.17 -15.08 6.59
CA THR A 105 -36.93 -16.16 7.25
C THR A 105 -38.37 -16.19 6.75
N GLU A 106 -39.04 -15.05 6.71
CA GLU A 106 -40.42 -14.94 6.24
C GLU A 106 -40.55 -15.39 4.77
N ALA A 107 -39.62 -14.97 3.90
CA ALA A 107 -39.60 -15.40 2.50
C ALA A 107 -39.42 -16.91 2.36
N VAL A 108 -38.45 -17.49 3.09
CA VAL A 108 -38.12 -18.92 3.01
C VAL A 108 -39.32 -19.78 3.38
N PHE A 109 -40.03 -19.44 4.47
CA PHE A 109 -41.20 -20.20 4.89
C PHE A 109 -42.43 -19.94 4.02
N ALA A 110 -42.56 -18.75 3.40
CA ALA A 110 -43.58 -18.50 2.38
C ALA A 110 -43.35 -19.39 1.13
N LEU A 111 -42.12 -19.40 0.61
CA LEU A 111 -41.72 -20.23 -0.52
C LEU A 111 -41.89 -21.73 -0.22
N ALA A 112 -41.56 -22.16 1.00
CA ALA A 112 -41.76 -23.53 1.45
C ALA A 112 -43.24 -23.95 1.43
N ARG A 113 -44.15 -23.09 1.92
CA ARG A 113 -45.60 -23.35 1.88
C ARG A 113 -46.13 -23.48 0.45
N GLU A 114 -45.60 -22.69 -0.46
CA GLU A 114 -45.97 -22.72 -1.88
C GLU A 114 -45.24 -23.82 -2.67
N LYS A 115 -44.31 -24.56 -2.03
CA LYS A 115 -43.40 -25.51 -2.68
C LYS A 115 -42.65 -24.89 -3.86
N THR A 116 -42.22 -23.65 -3.68
CA THR A 116 -41.39 -22.93 -4.63
C THR A 116 -39.93 -23.12 -4.26
N GLY A 117 -39.15 -23.70 -5.18
CA GLY A 117 -37.73 -23.98 -4.97
C GLY A 117 -36.92 -22.71 -4.80
N ALA A 118 -36.06 -22.66 -3.78
CA ALA A 118 -35.25 -21.48 -3.48
C ALA A 118 -33.83 -21.86 -3.05
N LEU A 119 -32.87 -20.99 -3.32
CA LEU A 119 -31.47 -21.17 -2.99
C LEU A 119 -30.85 -19.83 -2.57
N LEU A 120 -30.70 -19.62 -1.27
CA LEU A 120 -30.20 -18.36 -0.71
C LEU A 120 -28.81 -18.58 -0.10
N ILE A 121 -27.84 -17.77 -0.52
CA ILE A 121 -26.45 -17.84 -0.08
C ILE A 121 -26.13 -16.62 0.75
N VAL A 122 -25.97 -16.80 2.05
CA VAL A 122 -25.59 -15.74 2.98
C VAL A 122 -24.09 -15.80 3.20
N VAL A 123 -23.41 -14.79 2.69
CA VAL A 123 -21.94 -14.69 2.67
C VAL A 123 -21.48 -13.80 3.82
N ARG A 124 -20.49 -14.28 4.58
CA ARG A 124 -19.95 -13.57 5.75
C ARG A 124 -18.58 -12.94 5.52
N GLN A 125 -17.55 -13.78 5.35
CA GLN A 125 -16.15 -13.32 5.40
C GLN A 125 -15.46 -13.31 4.04
N HIS A 126 -15.73 -14.32 3.21
CA HIS A 126 -15.08 -14.49 1.91
C HIS A 126 -16.09 -14.23 0.81
N SER A 127 -15.79 -13.28 -0.09
CA SER A 127 -16.63 -13.07 -1.27
C SER A 127 -16.69 -14.34 -2.10
N ILE A 128 -17.89 -14.69 -2.58
CA ILE A 128 -18.09 -15.87 -3.43
C ILE A 128 -18.02 -15.53 -4.91
N ARG A 129 -17.58 -14.32 -5.29
CA ARG A 129 -17.64 -13.82 -6.67
C ARG A 129 -16.91 -14.70 -7.67
N GLU A 130 -15.82 -15.34 -7.27
CA GLU A 130 -15.03 -16.26 -8.11
C GLU A 130 -15.67 -17.66 -8.19
N LEU A 131 -16.55 -17.99 -7.25
CA LEU A 131 -17.24 -19.29 -7.16
C LEU A 131 -18.64 -19.22 -7.79
N ALA A 132 -19.25 -18.04 -7.83
CA ALA A 132 -20.59 -17.80 -8.34
C ALA A 132 -20.54 -17.16 -9.74
N GLY A 133 -20.83 -17.96 -10.77
CA GLY A 133 -20.85 -17.53 -12.17
C GLY A 133 -22.20 -16.93 -12.58
N GLY A 134 -22.19 -15.97 -13.51
CA GLY A 134 -23.43 -15.38 -14.04
C GLY A 134 -24.31 -14.69 -12.98
N GLY A 135 -25.56 -14.42 -13.32
CA GLY A 135 -26.53 -13.74 -12.44
C GLY A 135 -26.55 -12.22 -12.57
N VAL A 136 -27.70 -11.64 -12.22
CA VAL A 136 -28.03 -10.21 -12.36
C VAL A 136 -27.74 -9.48 -11.04
N GLU A 137 -27.06 -8.33 -11.12
CA GLU A 137 -26.82 -7.46 -9.96
C GLU A 137 -28.13 -6.76 -9.55
N ILE A 138 -28.50 -6.87 -8.27
CA ILE A 138 -29.74 -6.30 -7.73
C ILE A 138 -29.44 -5.09 -6.83
N GLY A 139 -28.53 -5.24 -5.87
CA GLY A 139 -28.16 -4.17 -4.95
C GLY A 139 -29.32 -3.65 -4.08
N ALA A 140 -30.23 -4.54 -3.63
CA ALA A 140 -31.41 -4.16 -2.85
C ALA A 140 -31.34 -4.65 -1.39
N THR A 141 -32.07 -3.98 -0.49
CA THR A 141 -32.31 -4.49 0.87
C THR A 141 -33.25 -5.71 0.78
N PRO A 142 -32.98 -6.83 1.47
CA PRO A 142 -33.82 -8.02 1.43
C PRO A 142 -35.21 -7.69 1.96
N SER A 143 -36.25 -8.06 1.19
CA SER A 143 -37.63 -8.02 1.63
C SER A 143 -38.30 -9.34 1.27
N SER A 144 -39.28 -9.75 2.07
CA SER A 144 -39.99 -11.00 1.85
C SER A 144 -40.60 -11.07 0.45
N ALA A 145 -41.25 -9.97 0.02
CA ALA A 145 -41.84 -9.84 -1.31
C ALA A 145 -40.81 -9.92 -2.45
N LEU A 146 -39.64 -9.28 -2.29
CA LEU A 146 -38.59 -9.31 -3.32
C LEU A 146 -38.01 -10.71 -3.49
N LEU A 147 -37.71 -11.39 -2.39
CA LEU A 147 -37.18 -12.76 -2.43
C LEU A 147 -38.20 -13.72 -3.04
N GLN A 148 -39.48 -13.61 -2.66
CA GLN A 148 -40.54 -14.39 -3.28
C GLN A 148 -40.64 -14.13 -4.78
N ALA A 149 -40.63 -12.86 -5.21
CA ALA A 149 -40.70 -12.49 -6.62
C ALA A 149 -39.51 -13.03 -7.44
N VAL A 150 -38.30 -13.04 -6.87
CA VAL A 150 -37.11 -13.58 -7.54
C VAL A 150 -37.28 -15.07 -7.84
N PHE A 151 -37.79 -15.85 -6.89
CA PHE A 151 -37.93 -17.31 -7.02
C PHE A 151 -39.24 -17.77 -7.69
N GLN A 152 -40.12 -16.86 -8.11
CA GLN A 152 -41.29 -17.23 -8.90
C GLN A 152 -40.87 -17.88 -10.23
N LYS A 153 -41.54 -18.97 -10.64
CA LYS A 153 -41.22 -19.72 -11.88
C LYS A 153 -41.28 -18.88 -13.16
N SER A 154 -42.04 -17.79 -13.17
CA SER A 154 -42.15 -16.85 -14.28
C SER A 154 -40.97 -15.87 -14.38
N SER A 155 -40.20 -15.69 -13.29
CA SER A 155 -39.09 -14.74 -13.23
C SER A 155 -37.89 -15.28 -14.01
N PRO A 156 -37.27 -14.52 -14.93
CA PRO A 156 -36.08 -14.98 -15.66
C PRO A 156 -34.86 -15.30 -14.78
N ILE A 157 -34.86 -14.82 -13.53
CA ILE A 157 -33.74 -14.96 -12.57
C ILE A 157 -34.05 -15.95 -11.43
N HIS A 158 -35.13 -16.74 -11.55
CA HIS A 158 -35.51 -17.75 -10.55
C HIS A 158 -34.62 -18.98 -10.55
N ASP A 159 -33.93 -19.23 -11.67
CA ASP A 159 -33.03 -20.36 -11.80
C ASP A 159 -31.63 -19.98 -11.31
N GLY A 160 -31.15 -20.69 -10.28
CA GLY A 160 -29.91 -20.41 -9.59
C GLY A 160 -30.09 -19.84 -8.18
N GLY A 161 -29.01 -19.26 -7.67
CA GLY A 161 -28.91 -18.76 -6.29
C GLY A 161 -29.12 -17.26 -6.16
N VAL A 162 -29.52 -16.84 -4.96
CA VAL A 162 -29.55 -15.43 -4.53
C VAL A 162 -28.44 -15.20 -3.51
N VAL A 163 -27.56 -14.25 -3.79
CA VAL A 163 -26.42 -13.92 -2.93
C VAL A 163 -26.77 -12.74 -2.05
N ILE A 164 -26.61 -12.94 -0.74
CA ILE A 164 -26.81 -11.93 0.28
C ILE A 164 -25.47 -11.66 0.97
N GLU A 165 -24.97 -10.44 0.81
CA GLU A 165 -23.73 -9.94 1.41
C GLU A 165 -24.05 -8.64 2.17
N LEU A 166 -23.56 -8.51 3.41
CA LEU A 166 -23.72 -7.30 4.22
C LEU A 166 -25.19 -6.82 4.29
N ASP A 167 -26.10 -7.74 4.61
CA ASP A 167 -27.55 -7.47 4.73
C ASP A 167 -28.19 -6.93 3.44
N ARG A 168 -27.59 -7.19 2.27
CA ARG A 168 -28.10 -6.78 0.96
C ARG A 168 -28.05 -7.91 -0.05
N ILE A 169 -29.07 -7.97 -0.90
CA ILE A 169 -29.08 -8.85 -2.07
C ILE A 169 -28.15 -8.24 -3.11
N THR A 170 -27.00 -8.87 -3.34
CA THR A 170 -26.03 -8.40 -4.34
C THR A 170 -26.37 -8.93 -5.71
N ARG A 171 -26.69 -10.22 -5.83
CA ARG A 171 -26.98 -10.88 -7.11
C ARG A 171 -28.09 -11.92 -6.99
N ALA A 172 -28.81 -12.16 -8.07
CA ALA A 172 -29.76 -13.27 -8.21
C ALA A 172 -29.52 -14.05 -9.51
N GLY A 173 -30.01 -15.29 -9.54
CA GLY A 173 -29.80 -16.20 -10.66
C GLY A 173 -28.33 -16.60 -10.85
N VAL A 174 -27.55 -16.70 -9.75
CA VAL A 174 -26.15 -17.11 -9.83
C VAL A 174 -26.02 -18.63 -9.99
N LEU A 175 -25.07 -19.07 -10.80
CA LEU A 175 -24.71 -20.47 -10.94
C LEU A 175 -23.62 -20.83 -9.94
N LEU A 176 -23.84 -21.93 -9.21
CA LEU A 176 -22.93 -22.40 -8.16
C LEU A 176 -22.31 -23.76 -8.53
N PRO A 177 -21.11 -24.06 -8.01
CA PRO A 177 -20.51 -25.38 -8.17
C PRO A 177 -21.35 -26.44 -7.46
N LEU A 178 -21.52 -27.60 -8.10
CA LEU A 178 -22.18 -28.76 -7.50
C LEU A 178 -21.16 -29.61 -6.74
N THR A 179 -21.56 -30.16 -5.60
CA THR A 179 -20.76 -31.18 -4.90
C THR A 179 -20.71 -32.48 -5.71
N GLN A 180 -19.57 -33.17 -5.63
CA GLN A 180 -19.36 -34.50 -6.24
C GLN A 180 -19.60 -35.65 -5.25
N ARG A 181 -20.06 -35.34 -4.03
CA ARG A 181 -20.37 -36.34 -3.01
C ARG A 181 -21.46 -37.31 -3.49
N THR A 182 -21.21 -38.59 -3.27
CA THR A 182 -22.11 -39.70 -3.59
C THR A 182 -22.94 -40.15 -2.39
N ASP A 183 -22.59 -39.73 -1.17
CA ASP A 183 -23.25 -40.05 0.09
C ASP A 183 -24.46 -39.15 0.40
N LEU A 184 -25.10 -38.61 -0.65
CA LEU A 184 -26.25 -37.72 -0.51
C LEU A 184 -27.57 -38.49 -0.63
N PRO A 185 -28.61 -38.08 0.12
CA PRO A 185 -29.96 -38.63 -0.05
C PRO A 185 -30.42 -38.58 -1.51
N ALA A 186 -31.05 -39.65 -2.00
CA ALA A 186 -31.53 -39.73 -3.38
C ALA A 186 -32.50 -38.59 -3.76
N GLN A 187 -33.19 -38.04 -2.76
CA GLN A 187 -34.15 -36.95 -2.88
C GLN A 187 -33.52 -35.55 -3.02
N PHE A 188 -32.18 -35.44 -3.03
CA PHE A 188 -31.46 -34.18 -3.17
C PHE A 188 -31.25 -33.81 -4.64
N GLY A 189 -32.03 -32.83 -5.10
CA GLY A 189 -31.89 -32.23 -6.42
C GLY A 189 -30.68 -31.29 -6.57
N THR A 190 -30.62 -30.62 -7.71
CA THR A 190 -29.50 -29.74 -8.10
C THR A 190 -29.25 -28.60 -7.13
N ARG A 191 -30.29 -27.96 -6.59
CA ARG A 191 -30.15 -26.87 -5.59
C ARG A 191 -29.48 -27.34 -4.29
N HIS A 192 -29.78 -28.55 -3.83
CA HIS A 192 -29.13 -29.13 -2.64
C HIS A 192 -27.66 -29.41 -2.91
N ARG A 193 -27.34 -29.96 -4.09
CA ARG A 193 -25.96 -30.20 -4.52
C ARG A 193 -25.16 -28.91 -4.70
N ALA A 194 -25.79 -27.86 -5.22
CA ALA A 194 -25.21 -26.52 -5.33
C ALA A 194 -24.91 -25.92 -3.96
N ALA A 195 -25.86 -26.03 -3.02
CA ALA A 195 -25.67 -25.56 -1.64
C ALA A 195 -24.50 -26.26 -0.94
N LEU A 196 -24.38 -27.57 -1.09
CA LEU A 196 -23.24 -28.34 -0.59
C LEU A 196 -21.94 -27.92 -1.26
N GLY A 197 -21.92 -27.85 -2.60
CA GLY A 197 -20.71 -27.53 -3.37
C GLY A 197 -20.13 -26.14 -3.09
N ILE A 198 -20.98 -25.14 -2.84
CA ILE A 198 -20.50 -23.82 -2.40
C ILE A 198 -20.01 -23.84 -0.94
N SER A 199 -20.70 -24.57 -0.05
CA SER A 199 -20.33 -24.66 1.37
C SER A 199 -19.04 -25.45 1.64
N GLU A 200 -18.63 -26.29 0.69
CA GLU A 200 -17.35 -27.02 0.71
C GLU A 200 -16.16 -26.09 0.40
N ARG A 201 -16.39 -25.03 -0.38
CA ARG A 201 -15.35 -24.13 -0.89
C ARG A 201 -15.24 -22.82 -0.11
N CYS A 202 -16.28 -22.45 0.64
CA CYS A 202 -16.29 -21.21 1.43
C CYS A 202 -17.16 -21.32 2.69
N ASP A 203 -16.94 -20.42 3.65
CA ASP A 203 -17.71 -20.31 4.90
C ASP A 203 -19.08 -19.63 4.68
N ALA A 204 -19.80 -20.01 3.63
CA ALA A 204 -21.15 -19.54 3.35
C ALA A 204 -22.19 -20.33 4.16
N LYS A 205 -23.27 -19.66 4.53
CA LYS A 205 -24.48 -20.29 5.05
C LYS A 205 -25.50 -20.31 3.94
N VAL A 206 -25.97 -21.49 3.57
CA VAL A 206 -26.89 -21.66 2.44
C VAL A 206 -28.22 -22.19 2.95
N VAL A 207 -29.31 -21.62 2.47
CA VAL A 207 -30.66 -22.05 2.76
C VAL A 207 -31.29 -22.53 1.47
N VAL A 208 -31.81 -23.75 1.48
CA VAL A 208 -32.45 -24.39 0.33
C VAL A 208 -33.90 -24.68 0.67
N VAL A 209 -34.81 -24.33 -0.23
CA VAL A 209 -36.21 -24.75 -0.18
C VAL A 209 -36.45 -25.75 -1.30
N SER A 210 -37.01 -26.91 -0.97
CA SER A 210 -37.34 -27.95 -1.94
C SER A 210 -38.63 -27.62 -2.70
N GLU A 211 -38.55 -27.70 -4.03
CA GLU A 211 -39.72 -27.53 -4.91
C GLU A 211 -40.69 -28.72 -4.88
N GLU A 212 -40.24 -29.89 -4.43
CA GLU A 212 -41.07 -31.10 -4.39
C GLU A 212 -41.79 -31.23 -3.04
N ARG A 213 -41.03 -31.01 -1.95
CA ARG A 213 -41.49 -31.31 -0.59
C ARG A 213 -41.85 -30.06 0.20
N GLY A 214 -41.30 -28.91 -0.15
CA GLY A 214 -41.40 -27.70 0.67
C GLY A 214 -40.59 -27.77 1.97
N ASP A 215 -39.66 -28.72 2.11
CA ASP A 215 -38.75 -28.76 3.26
C ASP A 215 -37.65 -27.70 3.13
N VAL A 216 -37.30 -27.08 4.26
CA VAL A 216 -36.20 -26.11 4.36
C VAL A 216 -34.96 -26.85 4.83
N THR A 217 -33.89 -26.78 4.05
CA THR A 217 -32.59 -27.40 4.35
C THR A 217 -31.55 -26.30 4.55
N LEU A 218 -30.86 -26.37 5.69
CA LEU A 218 -29.76 -25.48 6.06
C LEU A 218 -28.44 -26.17 5.77
N VAL A 219 -27.53 -25.50 5.07
CA VAL A 219 -26.23 -26.06 4.67
C VAL A 219 -25.10 -25.13 5.11
N HIS A 220 -24.11 -25.69 5.80
CA HIS A 220 -22.92 -24.98 6.22
C HIS A 220 -21.75 -25.94 6.41
N ARG A 221 -20.55 -25.58 5.93
CA ARG A 221 -19.33 -26.38 6.05
C ARG A 221 -19.51 -27.83 5.62
N ALA A 222 -20.09 -28.05 4.43
CA ALA A 222 -20.36 -29.37 3.87
C ALA A 222 -21.29 -30.28 4.74
N SER A 223 -21.98 -29.71 5.72
CA SER A 223 -23.00 -30.39 6.53
C SER A 223 -24.37 -29.79 6.26
N TRP A 224 -25.43 -30.60 6.40
CA TRP A 224 -26.80 -30.15 6.23
C TRP A 224 -27.68 -30.58 7.40
N ARG A 225 -28.73 -29.81 7.66
CA ARG A 225 -29.81 -30.15 8.59
C ARG A 225 -31.13 -29.57 8.10
N HIS A 226 -32.24 -30.21 8.42
CA HIS A 226 -33.56 -29.66 8.13
C HIS A 226 -33.94 -28.61 9.19
N ALA A 227 -34.62 -27.56 8.75
CA ALA A 227 -35.24 -26.58 9.63
C ALA A 227 -36.76 -26.81 9.66
N ALA A 228 -37.28 -27.24 10.81
CA ALA A 228 -38.72 -27.47 10.96
C ALA A 228 -39.48 -26.20 11.37
N VAL A 229 -38.80 -25.29 12.07
CA VAL A 229 -39.40 -24.09 12.68
C VAL A 229 -38.63 -22.85 12.26
N GLU A 230 -39.34 -21.72 12.07
CA GLU A 230 -38.74 -20.41 11.75
C GLU A 230 -37.58 -20.03 12.68
N ARG A 231 -37.70 -20.36 13.97
CA ARG A 231 -36.68 -20.11 14.98
C ARG A 231 -35.35 -20.79 14.67
N GLU A 232 -35.35 -22.01 14.13
CA GLU A 232 -34.12 -22.73 13.79
C GLU A 232 -33.37 -22.07 12.62
N LEU A 233 -34.10 -21.44 11.70
CA LEU A 233 -33.52 -20.65 10.62
C LEU A 233 -32.97 -19.32 11.14
N VAL A 234 -33.72 -18.62 11.99
CA VAL A 234 -33.23 -17.39 12.64
C VAL A 234 -31.97 -17.69 13.45
N ASP A 235 -31.98 -18.76 14.24
CA ASP A 235 -30.82 -19.23 15.00
C ASP A 235 -29.68 -19.61 14.05
N PHE A 236 -29.94 -20.30 12.95
CA PHE A 236 -28.89 -20.64 11.99
C PHE A 236 -28.25 -19.39 11.37
N LEU A 237 -29.02 -18.38 11.00
CA LEU A 237 -28.51 -17.13 10.44
C LEU A 237 -27.77 -16.32 11.53
N SER A 238 -28.35 -16.23 12.73
CA SER A 238 -27.86 -15.43 13.87
C SER A 238 -26.75 -16.07 14.71
N GLN A 239 -26.60 -17.39 14.75
CA GLN A 239 -25.49 -18.12 15.41
C GLN A 239 -24.13 -17.86 14.73
N GLY A 240 -24.12 -17.10 13.64
CA GLY A 240 -22.93 -16.41 13.12
C GLY A 240 -23.21 -14.94 12.79
N GLY A 241 -24.34 -14.41 13.24
CA GLY A 241 -24.83 -13.05 13.03
C GLY A 241 -24.70 -12.16 14.27
N GLN A 242 -23.91 -12.55 15.27
CA GLN A 242 -23.28 -11.56 16.13
C GLN A 242 -21.88 -11.28 15.55
N PRO A 243 -21.67 -10.21 14.76
CA PRO A 243 -20.60 -9.32 15.16
C PRO A 243 -20.92 -8.99 16.62
N GLU A 244 -19.98 -9.28 17.51
CA GLU A 244 -19.95 -8.77 18.87
C GLU A 244 -20.68 -7.43 18.90
N ALA A 245 -21.85 -7.38 19.58
CA ALA A 245 -22.75 -6.24 19.57
C ALA A 245 -21.91 -4.96 19.55
N ALA A 246 -22.15 -4.12 18.54
CA ALA A 246 -21.55 -2.79 18.50
C ALA A 246 -22.00 -2.04 19.75
N GLY A 247 -21.24 -2.21 20.83
CA GLY A 247 -21.24 -1.30 21.97
C GLY A 247 -20.99 0.11 21.44
N PRO A 248 -21.43 1.14 22.18
CA PRO A 248 -21.53 2.50 21.67
C PRO A 248 -20.19 3.00 21.12
N GLY A 249 -20.04 2.96 19.79
CA GLY A 249 -18.83 3.30 19.04
C GLY A 249 -17.57 2.53 19.46
N PRO A 250 -16.54 2.40 18.62
CA PRO A 250 -15.23 2.11 19.14
C PRO A 250 -14.80 3.31 19.99
N SER A 251 -14.89 3.18 21.32
CA SER A 251 -14.20 4.10 22.23
C SER A 251 -12.77 4.25 21.74
N VAL A 252 -12.30 5.50 21.56
CA VAL A 252 -10.94 5.84 21.11
C VAL A 252 -9.88 5.02 21.88
N ARG A 253 -10.17 4.68 23.14
CA ARG A 253 -9.42 3.73 23.97
C ARG A 253 -9.29 2.32 23.36
N ARG A 254 -10.37 1.67 22.92
CA ARG A 254 -10.30 0.31 22.31
C ARG A 254 -9.66 0.33 20.92
N LEU A 255 -9.80 1.45 20.20
CA LEU A 255 -9.13 1.67 18.91
C LEU A 255 -7.65 2.04 19.04
N LEU A 256 -7.19 2.54 20.20
CA LEU A 256 -5.76 2.74 20.51
C LEU A 256 -5.14 1.49 21.16
N PHE A 257 -5.85 0.81 22.06
CA PHE A 257 -5.31 -0.32 22.86
C PHE A 257 -5.63 -1.73 22.32
N GLY A 258 -6.51 -1.88 21.32
CA GLY A 258 -6.73 -3.15 20.61
C GLY A 258 -5.63 -3.47 19.59
N HIS A 259 -5.22 -4.74 19.48
CA HIS A 259 -4.11 -5.20 18.62
C HIS A 259 -2.75 -4.55 18.92
N MET A 260 -2.44 -4.31 20.20
CA MET A 260 -1.15 -3.72 20.63
C MET A 260 0.07 -4.39 20.02
N LYS A 261 0.07 -5.72 19.81
CA LYS A 261 1.20 -6.43 19.16
C LYS A 261 1.40 -6.02 17.70
N GLN A 262 0.32 -5.79 16.94
CA GLN A 262 0.40 -5.37 15.53
C GLN A 262 0.73 -3.87 15.42
N LYS A 263 0.24 -3.05 16.35
CA LYS A 263 0.59 -1.63 16.44
C LYS A 263 2.02 -1.41 16.90
N LEU A 264 2.52 -2.21 17.85
CA LEU A 264 3.93 -2.19 18.22
C LEU A 264 4.79 -2.62 17.04
N ALA A 265 4.39 -3.64 16.28
CA ALA A 265 5.11 -4.07 15.07
C ALA A 265 5.11 -2.99 13.98
N ALA A 266 3.98 -2.30 13.76
CA ALA A 266 3.89 -1.20 12.81
C ALA A 266 4.68 0.04 13.28
N LEU A 267 4.63 0.36 14.58
CA LEU A 267 5.37 1.47 15.17
C LEU A 267 6.87 1.18 15.20
N SER A 268 7.28 -0.06 15.50
CA SER A 268 8.67 -0.48 15.44
C SER A 268 9.18 -0.50 14.01
N MET A 269 8.36 -0.92 13.04
CA MET A 269 8.72 -0.90 11.63
C MET A 269 8.81 0.53 11.11
N THR A 270 7.88 1.41 11.51
CA THR A 270 7.93 2.84 11.18
C THR A 270 9.14 3.50 11.83
N ALA A 271 9.42 3.24 13.10
CA ALA A 271 10.59 3.74 13.81
C ALA A 271 11.90 3.19 13.23
N LEU A 272 11.91 1.94 12.77
CA LEU A 272 13.06 1.32 12.11
C LEU A 272 13.29 1.94 10.74
N VAL A 273 12.23 2.16 9.95
CA VAL A 273 12.30 2.86 8.66
C VAL A 273 12.75 4.30 8.88
N TRP A 274 12.20 5.02 9.85
CA TRP A 274 12.58 6.40 10.16
C TRP A 274 14.03 6.49 10.66
N ALA A 275 14.46 5.56 11.53
CA ALA A 275 15.83 5.46 12.00
C ALA A 275 16.81 5.09 10.88
N LEU A 276 16.41 4.20 9.96
CA LEU A 276 17.21 3.89 8.77
C LEU A 276 17.33 5.11 7.84
N THR A 277 16.24 5.85 7.62
CA THR A 277 16.24 7.05 6.76
C THR A 277 17.00 8.23 7.38
N LEU A 278 16.95 8.37 8.71
CA LEU A 278 17.76 9.34 9.44
C LEU A 278 19.26 9.05 9.25
N VAL A 279 19.63 7.77 9.19
CA VAL A 279 21.02 7.34 8.99
C VAL A 279 21.44 7.42 7.51
N SER A 280 20.51 7.40 6.55
CA SER A 280 20.80 7.40 5.10
C SER A 280 20.82 8.77 4.43
N SER A 281 20.52 9.86 5.16
CA SER A 281 20.55 11.23 4.62
C SER A 281 22.00 11.74 4.42
N GLY A 282 22.75 11.07 3.55
CA GLY A 282 24.17 11.33 3.27
C GLY A 282 24.43 12.53 2.36
N THR A 283 23.79 13.69 2.61
CA THR A 283 24.27 14.95 2.03
C THR A 283 25.41 15.45 2.91
N ALA A 284 26.63 15.45 2.37
CA ALA A 284 27.78 16.02 3.07
C ALA A 284 27.77 17.54 2.88
N ILE A 285 28.06 18.26 3.96
CA ILE A 285 28.28 19.70 3.96
C ILE A 285 29.77 19.90 4.28
N LYS A 286 30.49 20.61 3.42
CA LYS A 286 31.91 20.91 3.62
C LYS A 286 32.16 22.39 3.42
N ASP A 287 32.85 22.98 4.38
CA ASP A 287 33.32 24.36 4.31
C ASP A 287 34.71 24.36 3.66
N LEU A 288 34.87 25.11 2.58
CA LEU A 288 36.11 25.18 1.78
C LEU A 288 36.58 26.63 1.71
N GLN A 289 37.87 26.86 1.88
CA GLN A 289 38.48 28.16 1.60
C GLN A 289 38.97 28.18 0.16
N VAL A 290 38.42 29.09 -0.65
CA VAL A 290 38.70 29.17 -2.09
C VAL A 290 39.34 30.52 -2.42
N PRO A 291 40.43 30.56 -3.21
CA PRO A 291 41.02 31.81 -3.65
C PRO A 291 40.10 32.57 -4.63
N VAL A 292 40.18 33.90 -4.58
CA VAL A 292 39.41 34.80 -5.44
C VAL A 292 40.28 35.28 -6.60
N GLU A 293 39.76 35.18 -7.83
CA GLU A 293 40.40 35.72 -9.02
C GLU A 293 39.50 36.80 -9.65
N PHE A 294 40.10 37.95 -9.98
CA PHE A 294 39.40 39.04 -10.64
C PHE A 294 39.71 39.02 -12.14
N THR A 295 38.68 38.94 -12.97
CA THR A 295 38.81 38.88 -14.43
C THR A 295 38.33 40.18 -15.07
N ASN A 296 38.97 40.57 -16.18
CA ASN A 296 38.61 41.71 -17.03
C ASN A 296 38.61 43.10 -16.35
N PRO A 297 39.76 43.57 -15.82
CA PRO A 297 39.88 44.93 -15.31
C PRO A 297 39.71 45.96 -16.45
N PRO A 298 38.96 47.07 -16.25
CA PRO A 298 38.82 48.13 -17.25
C PRO A 298 40.18 48.70 -17.70
N ALA A 299 40.31 49.07 -18.98
CA ALA A 299 41.58 49.51 -19.56
C ALA A 299 42.20 50.70 -18.79
N GLY A 300 43.44 50.53 -18.33
CA GLY A 300 44.19 51.57 -17.62
C GLY A 300 43.94 51.65 -16.12
N MET A 301 43.41 50.60 -15.48
CA MET A 301 43.23 50.49 -14.03
C MET A 301 43.92 49.24 -13.44
N ASP A 302 44.39 49.33 -12.20
CA ASP A 302 45.00 48.25 -11.42
C ASP A 302 44.25 48.07 -10.09
N VAL A 303 44.24 46.84 -9.57
CA VAL A 303 43.50 46.47 -8.36
C VAL A 303 44.37 46.74 -7.13
N SER A 304 44.05 47.77 -6.35
CA SER A 304 44.78 48.05 -5.11
C SER A 304 44.11 47.37 -3.92
N LYS A 305 44.84 46.48 -3.23
CA LYS A 305 44.51 45.79 -1.97
C LYS A 305 43.02 45.39 -1.83
N PRO A 306 42.62 44.20 -2.32
CA PRO A 306 41.25 43.72 -2.14
C PRO A 306 40.92 43.52 -0.65
N SER A 307 39.64 43.69 -0.27
CA SER A 307 39.18 43.52 1.11
C SER A 307 39.23 42.06 1.61
N ALA A 308 39.31 41.07 0.72
CA ALA A 308 39.53 39.66 1.05
C ALA A 308 40.24 38.92 -0.08
N THR A 309 41.25 38.11 0.25
CA THR A 309 42.03 37.29 -0.72
C THR A 309 41.51 35.85 -0.81
N GLN A 310 40.64 35.45 0.13
CA GLN A 310 40.05 34.12 0.21
C GLN A 310 38.57 34.24 0.61
N LEU A 311 37.73 33.36 0.06
CA LEU A 311 36.32 33.22 0.42
C LEU A 311 36.09 31.88 1.10
N GLU A 312 35.25 31.88 2.13
CA GLU A 312 34.71 30.65 2.71
C GLU A 312 33.45 30.27 1.93
N MET A 313 33.44 29.07 1.36
CA MET A 313 32.37 28.53 0.55
C MET A 313 31.82 27.26 1.19
N ARG A 314 30.53 27.26 1.55
CA ARG A 314 29.83 26.05 1.98
C ARG A 314 29.19 25.38 0.79
N VAL A 315 29.51 24.10 0.58
CA VAL A 315 28.93 23.29 -0.50
C VAL A 315 28.13 22.13 0.05
N ARG A 316 27.01 21.83 -0.61
CA ARG A 316 26.12 20.71 -0.29
C ARG A 316 26.00 19.79 -1.50
N GLY A 317 26.13 18.49 -1.28
CA GLY A 317 25.96 17.51 -2.34
C GLY A 317 26.09 16.06 -1.86
N PRO A 318 26.01 15.10 -2.79
CA PRO A 318 26.31 13.70 -2.53
C PRO A 318 27.71 13.55 -1.93
N ARG A 319 27.87 12.69 -0.91
CA ARG A 319 29.12 12.54 -0.16
C ARG A 319 30.36 12.32 -1.03
N TRP A 320 30.25 11.49 -2.07
CA TRP A 320 31.33 11.25 -3.04
C TRP A 320 31.75 12.50 -3.81
N ALA A 321 30.78 13.38 -4.14
CA ALA A 321 31.04 14.59 -4.90
C ALA A 321 31.70 15.65 -4.03
N VAL A 322 31.33 15.74 -2.75
CA VAL A 322 31.88 16.69 -1.78
C VAL A 322 33.26 16.27 -1.26
N GLU A 323 33.51 14.96 -1.11
CA GLU A 323 34.82 14.44 -0.69
C GLU A 323 35.88 14.53 -1.81
N ALA A 324 35.47 14.45 -3.08
CA ALA A 324 36.36 14.63 -4.23
C ALA A 324 36.84 16.09 -4.44
N LEU A 325 36.23 17.07 -3.74
CA LEU A 325 36.55 18.48 -3.86
C LEU A 325 37.91 18.81 -3.21
N ARG A 326 38.86 19.26 -4.05
CA ARG A 326 40.15 19.83 -3.64
C ARG A 326 40.08 21.36 -3.66
N PRO A 327 40.31 22.06 -2.53
CA PRO A 327 40.25 23.53 -2.46
C PRO A 327 41.17 24.23 -3.48
N ASP A 328 42.32 23.62 -3.73
CA ASP A 328 43.43 24.08 -4.56
C ASP A 328 43.15 24.10 -6.07
N GLN A 329 42.04 23.50 -6.51
CA GLN A 329 41.61 23.46 -7.92
C GLN A 329 40.35 24.31 -8.19
N MET A 330 39.85 24.98 -7.15
CA MET A 330 38.65 25.81 -7.21
C MET A 330 39.05 27.28 -7.28
N THR A 331 38.31 28.03 -8.09
CA THR A 331 38.51 29.48 -8.19
C THR A 331 37.16 30.15 -8.37
N VAL A 332 36.90 31.16 -7.52
CA VAL A 332 35.72 32.00 -7.64
C VAL A 332 36.09 33.23 -8.46
N ARG A 333 35.38 33.45 -9.58
CA ARG A 333 35.65 34.57 -10.49
C ARG A 333 34.64 35.70 -10.33
N PHE A 334 35.16 36.92 -10.28
CA PHE A 334 34.36 38.14 -10.34
C PHE A 334 34.74 38.93 -11.60
N ASP A 335 33.75 39.27 -12.41
CA ASP A 335 33.92 40.15 -13.57
C ASP A 335 33.92 41.62 -13.14
N LEU A 336 35.01 42.33 -13.45
CA LEU A 336 35.20 43.75 -13.14
C LEU A 336 34.77 44.69 -14.29
N SER A 337 34.21 44.16 -15.38
CA SER A 337 33.83 44.93 -16.58
C SER A 337 32.90 46.12 -16.33
N ARG A 338 32.12 46.09 -15.23
CA ARG A 338 31.17 47.16 -14.84
C ARG A 338 31.69 48.11 -13.76
N GLY A 339 32.95 47.97 -13.34
CA GLY A 339 33.55 48.77 -12.27
C GLY A 339 33.93 50.19 -12.71
N GLY A 340 33.55 51.20 -11.91
CA GLY A 340 33.98 52.60 -12.07
C GLY A 340 35.12 52.96 -11.12
N LEU A 341 35.74 54.13 -11.31
CA LEU A 341 36.80 54.66 -10.44
C LEU A 341 36.31 54.75 -8.98
N GLY A 342 37.05 54.12 -8.05
CA GLY A 342 36.71 54.08 -6.62
C GLY A 342 36.33 52.68 -6.11
N GLY A 343 35.73 52.63 -4.92
CA GLY A 343 35.34 51.37 -4.27
C GLY A 343 34.11 50.75 -4.93
N THR A 344 34.32 49.69 -5.71
CA THR A 344 33.24 48.91 -6.32
C THR A 344 32.86 47.76 -5.39
N ARG A 345 31.57 47.64 -5.05
CA ARG A 345 31.03 46.52 -4.25
C ARG A 345 30.53 45.42 -5.19
N LEU A 346 30.99 44.19 -4.96
CA LEU A 346 30.62 43.01 -5.74
C LEU A 346 29.89 42.04 -4.81
N ALA A 347 28.58 41.87 -5.02
CA ALA A 347 27.72 41.05 -4.15
C ALA A 347 27.56 39.60 -4.64
N HIS A 348 27.81 39.30 -5.92
CA HIS A 348 27.62 37.96 -6.49
C HIS A 348 28.79 37.55 -7.40
N PRO A 349 29.34 36.34 -7.23
CA PRO A 349 30.36 35.82 -8.16
C PRO A 349 29.73 35.61 -9.54
N SER A 350 30.50 35.90 -10.57
CA SER A 350 30.04 35.79 -11.96
C SER A 350 30.03 34.34 -12.43
N ASP A 351 30.99 33.54 -11.95
CA ASP A 351 31.09 32.09 -12.19
C ASP A 351 31.97 31.42 -11.11
N VAL A 352 31.67 30.16 -10.78
CA VAL A 352 32.54 29.31 -9.95
C VAL A 352 33.12 28.19 -10.83
N VAL A 353 34.43 28.22 -11.03
CA VAL A 353 35.12 27.31 -11.95
C VAL A 353 35.35 25.95 -11.27
N ASN A 354 35.10 24.87 -12.01
CA ASN A 354 35.33 23.47 -11.61
C ASN A 354 34.41 22.92 -10.49
N LEU A 355 33.15 23.36 -10.40
CA LEU A 355 32.15 22.63 -9.59
C LEU A 355 31.54 21.45 -10.37
N PRO A 356 31.49 20.23 -9.79
CA PRO A 356 30.69 19.15 -10.35
C PRO A 356 29.20 19.53 -10.40
N PRO A 357 28.45 19.14 -11.45
CA PRO A 357 27.04 19.51 -11.62
C PRO A 357 26.10 18.96 -10.53
N ALA A 358 26.59 18.04 -9.70
CA ALA A 358 25.85 17.44 -8.59
C ALA A 358 26.03 18.17 -7.24
N VAL A 359 26.81 19.26 -7.19
CA VAL A 359 27.11 20.03 -5.97
C VAL A 359 26.54 21.44 -6.09
N SER A 360 25.84 21.91 -5.07
CA SER A 360 25.35 23.29 -5.00
C SER A 360 26.07 24.09 -3.90
N VAL A 361 26.27 25.38 -4.17
CA VAL A 361 26.82 26.33 -3.18
C VAL A 361 25.66 26.79 -2.29
N GLU A 362 25.81 26.64 -0.97
CA GLU A 362 24.78 27.00 0.02
C GLU A 362 24.94 28.46 0.50
N TRP A 363 26.19 28.90 0.74
CA TRP A 363 26.53 30.29 1.04
C TRP A 363 28.01 30.59 0.79
N LEU A 364 28.34 31.89 0.67
CA LEU A 364 29.69 32.44 0.49
C LEU A 364 29.95 33.49 1.58
N ARG A 365 31.15 33.54 2.17
CA ARG A 365 31.53 34.61 3.11
C ARG A 365 32.88 35.24 2.78
N PRO A 366 33.00 36.58 2.82
CA PRO A 366 31.91 37.58 2.91
C PRO A 366 31.00 37.63 1.67
N ASP A 367 29.72 37.99 1.88
CA ASP A 367 28.72 38.15 0.81
C ASP A 367 28.98 39.35 -0.13
N GLU A 368 29.80 40.31 0.31
CA GLU A 368 30.23 41.45 -0.49
C GLU A 368 31.75 41.62 -0.43
N ILE A 369 32.38 41.74 -1.61
CA ILE A 369 33.78 42.12 -1.72
C ILE A 369 33.84 43.57 -2.23
N THR A 370 34.55 44.42 -1.50
CA THR A 370 34.88 45.77 -1.98
C THR A 370 36.25 45.76 -2.64
N VAL A 371 36.32 46.25 -3.87
CA VAL A 371 37.56 46.35 -4.65
C VAL A 371 37.79 47.81 -5.01
N ASN A 372 38.98 48.34 -4.69
CA ASN A 372 39.37 49.69 -5.07
C ASN A 372 40.15 49.65 -6.39
N LEU A 373 39.55 50.20 -7.44
CA LEU A 373 40.18 50.36 -8.75
C LEU A 373 40.94 51.69 -8.80
N VAL A 374 42.25 51.61 -9.03
CA VAL A 374 43.14 52.78 -9.10
C VAL A 374 43.67 52.89 -10.53
N PRO A 375 43.85 54.10 -11.10
CA PRO A 375 44.47 54.24 -12.42
C PRO A 375 45.84 53.55 -12.46
N ALA A 376 46.06 52.70 -13.46
CA ALA A 376 47.31 52.00 -13.68
C ALA A 376 48.43 53.02 -13.82
N ARG A 377 49.38 52.99 -12.89
CA ARG A 377 50.52 53.89 -12.88
C ARG A 377 51.34 53.58 -14.14
N ARG A 378 51.28 54.45 -15.17
CA ARG A 378 52.19 54.38 -16.32
C ARG A 378 53.61 54.32 -15.78
N ALA A 379 54.25 53.15 -15.91
CA ALA A 379 55.69 53.03 -15.70
C ALA A 379 56.35 54.00 -16.67
N ARG A 380 56.96 55.07 -16.14
CA ARG A 380 57.88 55.88 -16.93
C ARG A 380 59.05 54.96 -17.26
N MET A 381 59.22 54.63 -18.55
CA MET A 381 60.55 54.35 -19.09
C MET A 381 61.37 55.63 -18.92
N ASN A 382 62.36 55.56 -18.03
CA ASN A 382 63.71 56.15 -18.17
C ASN A 382 64.55 55.72 -16.97
#